data_AF-A0A381YJ59-F1
#
_entry.id   AF-A0A381YJ59-F1
#
_cell.length_a   1.000
_cell.length_b   1.000
_cell.length_c   1.000
_cell.angle_alpha   90.00
_cell.angle_beta   90.00
_cell.angle_gamma   90.00
#
_symmetry.space_group_name_H-M   'P 1'
#
loop_
_entity.id
_entity.type
_entity.pdbx_description
1 polymer ?
#
loop_
_entity_poly.entity_id
_entity_poly.type
_entity_poly.pdbx_seq_one_letter_code
_entity_poly.pdbx_strand_id
1 'polypeptide(L)'
;MDEKIVGNSLIANSNNYESLSKIYEIIRAKNIKKVYRRNLRQNIVDDSTWFYLNKQAAFANVIALCDEDNQSPLGPIKIVLQSKNIRDVIDWFVPYEE
;
A
#
# COMPACT_ATOMS: atom_id res chain seq x y z
N MET A 1 -11.05 13.76 -0.60
CA MET A 1 -10.58 12.55 -1.29
C MET A 1 -11.10 12.67 -2.70
N ASP A 2 -10.20 12.62 -3.67
CA ASP A 2 -10.54 12.94 -5.06
C ASP A 2 -10.50 11.64 -5.87
N GLU A 3 -11.62 11.30 -6.50
CA GLU A 3 -11.78 10.08 -7.27
C GLU A 3 -12.04 10.37 -8.74
N LYS A 4 -11.47 9.55 -9.62
CA LYS A 4 -11.65 9.63 -11.06
C LYS A 4 -11.65 8.24 -11.69
N ILE A 5 -12.47 8.06 -12.71
CA ILE A 5 -12.45 6.86 -13.55
C ILE A 5 -11.61 7.17 -14.78
N VAL A 6 -10.61 6.33 -15.05
CA VAL A 6 -9.74 6.42 -16.23
C VAL A 6 -9.77 5.07 -16.94
N GLY A 7 -10.48 5.01 -18.07
CA GLY A 7 -10.75 3.74 -18.76
C GLY A 7 -11.52 2.78 -17.84
N ASN A 8 -10.95 1.59 -17.62
CA ASN A 8 -11.51 0.56 -16.71
C ASN A 8 -10.98 0.63 -15.28
N SER A 9 -10.28 1.70 -14.91
CA SER A 9 -9.63 1.84 -13.60
C SER A 9 -10.26 2.96 -12.77
N LEU A 10 -10.46 2.70 -11.48
CA LEU A 10 -10.78 3.72 -10.48
C LEU A 10 -9.47 4.20 -9.84
N ILE A 11 -9.24 5.52 -9.85
CA ILE A 11 -8.12 6.16 -9.18
C ILE A 11 -8.67 7.06 -8.10
N ALA A 12 -8.25 6.84 -6.85
CA ALA A 12 -8.59 7.68 -5.73
C ALA A 12 -7.31 8.23 -5.08
N ASN A 13 -7.30 9.53 -4.80
CA ASN A 13 -6.19 10.23 -4.17
C ASN A 13 -6.65 10.85 -2.85
N SER A 14 -5.78 10.79 -1.84
CA SER A 14 -6.01 11.41 -0.55
C SER A 14 -4.71 12.01 -0.04
N ASN A 15 -4.79 13.25 0.44
CA ASN A 15 -3.70 13.91 1.16
C ASN A 15 -3.81 13.70 2.68
N ASN A 16 -4.83 12.96 3.15
CA ASN A 16 -4.98 12.63 4.56
C ASN A 16 -4.30 11.29 4.87
N TYR A 17 -3.28 11.31 5.73
CA TYR A 17 -2.54 10.13 6.17
C TYR A 17 -3.43 9.11 6.90
N GLU A 18 -4.53 9.54 7.53
CA GLU A 18 -5.50 8.66 8.21
C GLU A 18 -6.15 7.67 7.25
N SER A 19 -6.11 7.94 5.93
CA SER A 19 -6.56 6.99 4.90
C SER A 19 -5.78 5.67 4.92
N LEU A 20 -4.60 5.66 5.55
CA LEU A 20 -3.75 4.47 5.72
C LEU A 20 -4.03 3.70 7.03
N SER A 21 -4.85 4.23 7.94
CA SER A 21 -5.12 3.65 9.27
C SER A 21 -5.53 2.17 9.22
N LYS A 22 -6.50 1.83 8.38
CA LYS A 22 -6.97 0.45 8.21
C LYS A 22 -5.87 -0.48 7.71
N ILE A 23 -4.98 0.02 6.85
CA ILE A 23 -3.85 -0.77 6.35
C ILE A 23 -2.84 -0.99 7.47
N TYR A 24 -2.54 0.07 8.21
CA TYR A 24 -1.65 0.04 9.36
C TYR A 24 -2.07 -0.95 10.44
N GLU A 25 -3.36 -0.94 10.82
CA GLU A 25 -3.93 -1.86 11.81
C GLU A 25 -3.75 -3.32 11.40
N ILE A 26 -4.04 -3.66 10.15
CA ILE A 26 -3.93 -5.05 9.67
C ILE A 26 -2.47 -5.50 9.54
N ILE A 27 -1.56 -4.62 9.10
CA ILE A 27 -0.12 -4.93 9.06
C ILE A 27 0.39 -5.29 10.46
N ARG A 28 -0.03 -4.53 11.49
CA ARG A 28 0.31 -4.81 12.89
C ARG A 28 -0.29 -6.13 13.37
N ALA A 29 -1.57 -6.36 13.12
CA ALA A 29 -2.27 -7.57 13.57
C ALA A 29 -1.68 -8.87 12.99
N LYS A 30 -1.17 -8.83 11.75
CA LYS A 30 -0.64 -10.02 11.05
C LYS A 30 0.87 -10.23 11.18
N ASN A 31 1.58 -9.35 11.89
CA ASN A 31 3.04 -9.39 12.03
C ASN A 31 3.83 -9.46 10.70
N ILE A 32 3.33 -8.75 9.68
CA ILE A 32 3.92 -8.74 8.32
C ILE A 32 4.77 -7.49 8.04
N LYS A 33 5.16 -6.76 9.08
CA LYS A 33 5.93 -5.50 8.99
C LYS A 33 7.22 -5.67 8.19
N LYS A 34 8.02 -6.70 8.50
CA LYS A 34 9.32 -6.93 7.84
C LYS A 34 9.20 -7.07 6.32
N VAL A 35 8.19 -7.78 5.83
CA VAL A 35 7.95 -8.00 4.39
C VAL A 35 7.52 -6.69 3.73
N TYR A 36 6.55 -5.98 4.32
CA TYR A 36 6.10 -4.67 3.84
C TYR A 36 7.23 -3.66 3.77
N ARG A 37 8.03 -3.57 4.83
CA ARG A 37 9.15 -2.64 4.91
C ARG A 37 10.19 -2.91 3.83
N ARG A 38 10.51 -4.18 3.58
CA ARG A 38 11.42 -4.58 2.51
C ARG A 38 10.86 -4.16 1.14
N ASN A 39 9.59 -4.49 0.86
CA ASN A 39 8.94 -4.18 -0.42
C ASN A 39 8.89 -2.66 -0.68
N LEU A 40 8.44 -1.88 0.31
CA LEU A 40 8.39 -0.41 0.22
C LEU A 40 9.77 0.20 -0.03
N ARG A 41 10.82 -0.30 0.63
CA ARG A 41 12.19 0.21 0.43
C ARG A 41 12.76 -0.15 -0.94
N GLN A 42 12.47 -1.34 -1.45
CA GLN A 42 12.90 -1.78 -2.78
C GLN A 42 12.21 -1.01 -3.90
N ASN A 43 10.99 -0.54 -3.66
CA ASN A 43 10.16 0.16 -4.65
C ASN A 43 10.28 1.69 -4.61
N ILE A 44 11.23 2.24 -3.85
CA ILE A 44 11.45 3.70 -3.82
C ILE A 44 11.88 4.18 -5.22
N VAL A 45 11.14 5.15 -5.75
CA VAL A 45 11.48 5.90 -6.96
C VAL A 45 11.22 7.37 -6.65
N ASP A 46 12.29 8.16 -6.66
CA ASP A 46 12.30 9.58 -6.23
C ASP A 46 11.63 9.77 -4.86
N ASP A 47 10.58 10.59 -4.80
CA ASP A 47 9.79 10.92 -3.61
C ASP A 47 8.58 9.98 -3.43
N SER A 48 8.63 8.78 -4.00
CA SER A 48 7.51 7.84 -3.98
C SER A 48 7.92 6.41 -3.69
N THR A 49 6.97 5.64 -3.17
CA THR A 49 7.04 4.18 -3.10
C THR A 49 5.66 3.60 -3.39
N TRP A 50 5.59 2.30 -3.63
CA TRP A 50 4.35 1.63 -3.93
C TRP A 50 4.37 0.17 -3.49
N PHE A 51 3.18 -0.37 -3.31
CA PHE A 51 2.95 -1.79 -3.08
C PHE A 51 1.60 -2.20 -3.68
N TYR A 52 1.43 -3.50 -3.89
CA TYR A 52 0.17 -4.05 -4.37
C TYR A 52 -0.58 -4.77 -3.26
N LEU A 53 -1.90 -4.61 -3.26
CA LEU A 53 -2.82 -5.39 -2.46
C LEU A 53 -3.61 -6.36 -3.33
N ASN A 54 -3.84 -7.57 -2.84
CA ASN A 54 -4.75 -8.50 -3.47
C ASN A 54 -6.19 -7.94 -3.41
N LYS A 55 -6.79 -7.69 -4.58
CA LYS A 55 -8.13 -7.11 -4.70
C LYS A 55 -9.23 -8.00 -4.10
N GLN A 56 -9.12 -9.31 -4.25
CA GLN A 56 -10.09 -10.28 -3.69
C GLN A 56 -10.01 -10.32 -2.17
N ALA A 57 -8.80 -10.36 -1.62
CA ALA A 57 -8.59 -10.29 -0.19
C ALA A 57 -9.13 -8.96 0.37
N ALA A 58 -8.83 -7.84 -0.29
CA ALA A 58 -9.31 -6.52 0.14
C ALA A 58 -10.84 -6.42 0.13
N PHE A 59 -11.51 -7.05 -0.84
CA PHE A 59 -12.97 -7.15 -0.88
C PHE A 59 -13.52 -7.91 0.34
N ALA A 60 -12.84 -8.98 0.78
CA ALA A 60 -13.14 -9.70 2.01
C ALA A 60 -12.60 -9.01 3.29
N ASN A 61 -12.18 -7.75 3.20
CA ASN A 61 -11.62 -6.96 4.30
C ASN A 61 -10.28 -7.50 4.85
N VAL A 62 -9.52 -8.20 4.02
CA VAL A 62 -8.23 -8.81 4.35
C VAL A 62 -7.11 -8.15 3.56
N ILE A 63 -6.01 -7.78 4.22
CA ILE A 63 -4.81 -7.29 3.54
C ILE A 63 -3.84 -8.44 3.28
N ALA A 64 -3.40 -8.52 2.03
CA ALA A 64 -2.39 -9.44 1.52
C ALA A 64 -1.58 -8.73 0.42
N LEU A 65 -0.24 -8.76 0.54
CA LEU A 65 0.66 -8.34 -0.52
C LEU A 65 0.59 -9.31 -1.69
N CYS A 66 0.82 -8.79 -2.89
CA CYS A 66 1.09 -9.60 -4.07
C CYS A 66 2.23 -8.94 -4.84
N ASP A 67 3.14 -9.74 -5.39
CA ASP A 67 4.33 -9.20 -6.05
C ASP A 67 4.08 -8.87 -7.54
N GLU A 68 3.03 -9.42 -8.17
CA GLU A 68 2.74 -9.25 -9.59
C GLU A 68 1.25 -9.24 -9.93
N ASP A 69 0.89 -8.58 -11.04
CA ASP A 69 -0.46 -8.49 -11.60
C ASP A 69 -1.10 -9.87 -11.87
N ASN A 70 -0.29 -10.91 -12.06
CA ASN A 70 -0.73 -12.27 -12.46
C ASN A 70 -1.30 -13.14 -11.33
N GLN A 71 -1.28 -12.70 -10.06
CA GLN A 71 -1.81 -13.49 -8.94
C GLN A 71 -3.28 -13.18 -8.58
N SER A 72 -3.95 -12.30 -9.34
CA SER A 72 -5.36 -11.95 -9.15
C SER A 72 -6.08 -11.91 -10.51
N PRO A 73 -7.18 -12.66 -10.70
CA PRO A 73 -7.96 -12.62 -11.94
C PRO A 73 -8.51 -11.22 -12.29
N LEU A 74 -8.63 -10.35 -11.28
CA LEU A 74 -9.13 -8.97 -11.43
C LEU A 74 -8.01 -7.92 -11.33
N GLY A 75 -6.74 -8.34 -11.31
CA GLY A 75 -5.60 -7.49 -11.01
C GLY A 75 -5.55 -7.00 -9.55
N PRO A 76 -4.42 -6.44 -9.11
CA PRO A 76 -4.25 -5.92 -7.76
C PRO A 76 -4.84 -4.52 -7.59
N ILE A 77 -4.81 -4.03 -6.35
CA ILE A 77 -4.97 -2.61 -6.03
C ILE A 77 -3.57 -2.05 -5.83
N LYS A 78 -3.17 -1.09 -6.65
CA LYS A 78 -1.89 -0.37 -6.50
C LYS A 78 -2.05 0.76 -5.48
N ILE A 79 -1.26 0.72 -4.43
CA ILE A 79 -1.14 1.81 -3.47
C ILE A 79 0.16 2.54 -3.76
N VAL A 80 0.07 3.84 -4.00
CA VAL A 80 1.22 4.72 -4.21
C VAL A 80 1.27 5.73 -3.07
N LEU A 81 2.43 5.81 -2.41
CA LEU A 81 2.72 6.80 -1.38
C LEU A 81 3.67 7.83 -2.00
N GLN A 82 3.36 9.11 -1.82
CA GLN A 82 4.17 10.22 -2.31
C GLN A 82 4.46 11.19 -1.16
N SER A 83 5.73 11.53 -0.97
CA SER A 83 6.19 12.49 0.02
C SER A 83 7.63 12.89 -0.26
N LYS A 84 7.94 14.18 -0.08
CA LYS A 84 9.32 14.70 -0.10
C LYS A 84 10.25 13.97 0.88
N ASN A 85 9.68 13.41 1.95
CA ASN A 85 10.37 12.62 2.96
C ASN A 85 9.87 11.18 2.96
N ILE A 86 9.89 10.51 1.81
CA ILE A 86 9.29 9.17 1.65
C ILE A 86 9.87 8.13 2.63
N ARG A 87 11.14 8.26 3.02
CA ARG A 87 11.77 7.37 4.00
C ARG A 87 11.14 7.50 5.40
N ASP A 88 10.86 8.72 5.84
CA ASP A 88 10.20 8.97 7.14
C ASP A 88 8.77 8.44 7.13
N VAL A 89 8.07 8.56 5.99
CA VAL A 89 6.73 7.97 5.81
C VAL A 89 6.79 6.45 5.94
N ILE A 90 7.78 5.79 5.33
CA ILE A 90 7.97 4.34 5.47
C ILE A 90 8.26 3.95 6.92
N ASP A 91 9.05 4.75 7.64
CA ASP A 91 9.39 4.50 9.05
C ASP A 91 8.20 4.68 9.99
N TRP A 92 7.34 5.66 9.74
CA TRP A 92 6.07 5.83 10.44
C TRP A 92 5.08 4.70 10.11
N PHE A 93 4.96 4.36 8.82
CA PHE A 93 3.96 3.41 8.33
C PHE A 93 4.29 1.97 8.72
N VAL A 94 5.58 1.61 8.71
CA VAL A 94 6.08 0.28 9.07
C VAL A 94 7.33 0.44 9.94
N PRO A 95 7.15 0.69 11.25
CA PRO A 95 8.25 0.93 12.17
C PRO A 95 9.15 -0.30 12.32
N TYR A 96 10.39 -0.07 12.75
CA TYR A 96 11.31 -1.16 13.12
C TYR A 96 10.70 -1.99 14.25
N GLU A 97 10.93 -3.30 14.21
CA GLU A 97 10.71 -4.16 15.37
C GLU A 97 11.93 -4.00 16.30
N GLU A 98 11.67 -3.84 17.60
CA GLU A 98 12.67 -4.01 18.67
C GLU A 98 13.00 -5.50 18.86
#